data_AF-A0A9X3T315-F1
#
_entry.id   AF-A0A9X3T315-F1
#
_cell.length_a   1.000
_cell.length_b   1.000
_cell.length_c   1.000
_cell.angle_alpha   90.00
_cell.angle_beta   90.00
_cell.angle_gamma   90.00
#
_symmetry.space_group_name_H-M   'P 1'
#
loop_
_entity.id
_entity.type
_entity.pdbx_description
1 polymer ?
#
loop_
_entity_poly.entity_id
_entity_poly.type
_entity_poly.pdbx_seq_one_letter_code
_entity_poly.pdbx_strand_id
1 'polypeptide(L)'
;MELKQSLAPRKGLRLAVALGLLGALALGSPAQAADLTVPINEDHVGKPATYFEEGCGSDSQLPDDLGADEDGWVFVLPGGNDIFISVSVTFLDEDGGEHAEEGTVVTTGGSGNLKHAYIITPAGWTIKEASAVIEGDSKFFNVTHTCPGTPGEEEPSSPGEEPSSPGEEPSPPGEESSTPGEASTSPAGSNLPVTGTPLTIALVSAAALAAGGAALYMIQRRRREAQDW
;
A
#
# COMPACT_ATOMS: atom_id res chain seq x y z
N MET A 1 -10.80 55.03 74.31
CA MET A 1 -10.51 55.45 72.93
C MET A 1 -11.47 54.74 72.02
N GLU A 2 -12.53 55.46 71.65
CA GLU A 2 -13.53 55.07 70.67
C GLU A 2 -12.92 55.13 69.27
N LEU A 3 -13.16 54.13 68.44
CA LEU A 3 -13.16 54.31 66.99
C LEU A 3 -14.51 53.88 66.43
N LYS A 4 -15.09 54.84 65.71
CA LYS A 4 -16.47 54.98 65.28
C LYS A 4 -16.86 53.99 64.18
N GLN A 5 -18.13 53.63 64.20
CA GLN A 5 -18.90 52.97 63.15
C GLN A 5 -18.90 53.75 61.83
N SER A 6 -19.01 53.05 60.70
CA SER A 6 -19.87 53.47 59.59
C SER A 6 -20.31 52.27 58.74
N LEU A 7 -21.59 51.91 58.88
CA LEU A 7 -22.36 51.14 57.91
C LEU A 7 -22.87 52.09 56.81
N ALA A 8 -22.88 51.65 55.55
CA ALA A 8 -24.00 51.89 54.64
C ALA A 8 -23.92 51.05 53.35
N PRO A 9 -25.08 50.79 52.70
CA PRO A 9 -25.32 49.59 51.90
C PRO A 9 -25.40 49.87 50.40
N ARG A 10 -25.07 48.86 49.58
CA ARG A 10 -25.52 48.84 48.19
C ARG A 10 -26.44 47.66 47.96
N LYS A 11 -27.74 47.97 47.98
CA LYS A 11 -28.82 47.21 47.35
C LYS A 11 -28.53 47.10 45.85
N GLY A 12 -28.70 45.91 45.28
CA GLY A 12 -28.52 45.68 43.86
C GLY A 12 -28.84 44.25 43.43
N LEU A 13 -30.06 43.82 43.72
CA LEU A 13 -30.75 42.69 43.11
C LEU A 13 -30.50 42.65 41.58
N ARG A 14 -29.99 41.52 41.03
CA ARG A 14 -30.56 40.87 39.83
C ARG A 14 -30.25 39.37 39.82
N LEU A 15 -31.36 38.64 39.90
CA LEU A 15 -31.53 37.23 39.57
C LEU A 15 -31.16 36.98 38.10
N ALA A 16 -30.35 35.97 37.82
CA ALA A 16 -30.34 35.28 36.53
C ALA A 16 -29.88 33.82 36.77
N VAL A 17 -30.84 32.99 37.13
CA VAL A 17 -30.72 31.53 37.00
C VAL A 17 -30.86 31.23 35.52
N ALA A 18 -29.80 30.77 34.88
CA ALA A 18 -29.87 30.02 33.64
C ALA A 18 -29.04 28.76 33.82
N LEU A 19 -29.74 27.69 34.21
CA LEU A 19 -29.29 26.30 34.10
C LEU A 19 -29.06 26.01 32.61
N GLY A 20 -27.84 26.25 32.14
CA GLY A 20 -27.37 25.69 30.88
C GLY A 20 -26.95 24.25 31.13
N LEU A 21 -27.82 23.29 30.79
CA LEU A 21 -27.41 21.90 30.61
C LEU A 21 -26.25 21.87 29.60
N LEU A 22 -25.03 21.71 30.10
CA LEU A 22 -23.92 21.15 29.33
C LEU A 22 -24.29 19.70 29.06
N GLY A 23 -25.13 19.48 28.05
CA GLY A 23 -25.40 18.17 27.49
C GLY A 23 -24.09 17.64 26.93
N ALA A 24 -23.41 16.81 27.70
CA ALA A 24 -22.36 15.95 27.20
C ALA A 24 -22.99 15.10 26.09
N LEU A 25 -22.79 15.50 24.84
CA LEU A 25 -22.95 14.61 23.71
C LEU A 25 -21.90 13.51 23.92
N ALA A 26 -22.30 12.45 24.61
CA ALA A 26 -21.64 11.17 24.55
C ALA A 26 -21.81 10.70 23.10
N LEU A 27 -20.92 11.20 22.23
CA LEU A 27 -20.60 10.54 20.99
C LEU A 27 -20.15 9.15 21.43
N GLY A 28 -21.06 8.18 21.34
CA GLY A 28 -20.67 6.79 21.40
C GLY A 28 -19.70 6.60 20.26
N SER A 29 -18.40 6.70 20.57
CA SER A 29 -17.37 6.26 19.66
C SER A 29 -17.79 4.85 19.27
N PRO A 30 -18.04 4.56 17.99
CA PRO A 30 -18.11 3.17 17.60
C PRO A 30 -16.86 2.52 18.19
N ALA A 31 -17.03 1.40 18.89
CA ALA A 31 -15.92 0.55 19.29
C ALA A 31 -15.30 0.05 17.98
N GLN A 32 -14.50 0.91 17.34
CA GLN A 32 -13.65 0.53 16.25
C GLN A 32 -12.64 -0.40 16.92
N ALA A 33 -12.58 -1.64 16.47
CA ALA A 33 -11.41 -2.46 16.72
C ALA A 33 -10.22 -1.59 16.31
N ALA A 34 -9.39 -1.21 17.26
CA ALA A 34 -8.32 -0.29 16.99
C ALA A 34 -7.31 -1.05 16.14
N ASP A 35 -7.20 -0.66 14.87
CA ASP A 35 -6.15 -1.12 13.98
C ASP A 35 -4.80 -0.98 14.72
N LEU A 36 -4.13 -2.10 14.94
CA LEU A 36 -2.88 -2.13 15.68
C LEU A 36 -1.75 -2.25 14.67
N THR A 37 -0.85 -1.27 14.67
CA THR A 37 0.40 -1.38 13.93
C THR A 37 1.41 -2.18 14.76
N VAL A 38 1.89 -3.28 14.20
CA VAL A 38 2.90 -4.16 14.81
C VAL A 38 4.16 -4.18 13.95
N PRO A 39 5.36 -4.14 14.55
CA PRO A 39 6.61 -4.32 13.82
C PRO A 39 6.86 -5.79 13.48
N ILE A 40 7.79 -6.05 12.57
CA ILE A 40 8.39 -7.37 12.41
C ILE A 40 9.22 -7.74 13.64
N ASN A 41 9.43 -9.04 13.86
CA ASN A 41 10.42 -9.52 14.80
C ASN A 41 11.82 -8.97 14.45
N GLU A 42 12.47 -8.31 15.41
CA GLU A 42 13.79 -7.68 15.22
C GLU A 42 14.87 -8.68 14.77
N ASP A 43 14.76 -9.96 15.14
CA ASP A 43 15.71 -11.00 14.74
C ASP A 43 15.74 -11.26 13.22
N HIS A 44 14.69 -10.81 12.51
CA HIS A 44 14.54 -10.98 11.07
C HIS A 44 15.09 -9.78 10.28
N VAL A 45 15.40 -8.68 10.97
CA VAL A 45 15.95 -7.47 10.35
C VAL A 45 17.41 -7.70 9.96
N GLY A 46 17.76 -7.24 8.75
CA GLY A 46 19.05 -7.41 8.10
C GLY A 46 19.31 -8.82 7.59
N LYS A 47 18.29 -9.68 7.53
CA LYS A 47 18.42 -11.06 7.04
C LYS A 47 18.03 -11.16 5.56
N PRO A 48 18.82 -11.86 4.73
CA PRO A 48 18.45 -12.21 3.36
C PRO A 48 17.44 -13.37 3.35
N ALA A 49 16.82 -13.60 2.18
CA ALA A 49 15.87 -14.70 2.01
C ALA A 49 16.49 -16.06 2.34
N THR A 50 17.75 -16.28 2.01
CA THR A 50 18.51 -17.51 2.26
C THR A 50 18.72 -17.84 3.75
N TYR A 51 18.38 -16.91 4.66
CA TYR A 51 18.48 -17.14 6.10
C TYR A 51 17.31 -17.96 6.67
N PHE A 52 16.15 -17.90 6.03
CA PHE A 52 14.92 -18.51 6.51
C PHE A 52 14.73 -19.92 5.92
N GLU A 53 13.79 -20.69 6.48
CA GLU A 53 13.46 -22.00 5.94
C GLU A 53 12.99 -21.86 4.49
N GLU A 54 13.52 -22.69 3.58
CA GLU A 54 13.10 -22.70 2.19
C GLU A 54 11.74 -23.38 2.06
N GLY A 55 10.76 -22.65 1.51
CA GLY A 55 9.41 -23.13 1.29
C GLY A 55 8.90 -22.70 -0.08
N CYS A 56 9.47 -23.25 -1.15
CA CYS A 56 9.02 -23.00 -2.52
C CYS A 56 7.95 -24.03 -2.97
N GLY A 57 7.02 -23.62 -3.85
CA GLY A 57 6.07 -24.51 -4.53
C GLY A 57 4.59 -24.20 -4.29
N SER A 58 3.68 -25.04 -4.79
CA SER A 58 2.24 -24.73 -4.84
C SER A 58 1.54 -24.61 -3.46
N ASP A 59 2.14 -25.16 -2.41
CA ASP A 59 1.61 -25.08 -1.05
C ASP A 59 2.26 -23.96 -0.21
N SER A 60 3.15 -23.18 -0.81
CA SER A 60 3.97 -22.18 -0.12
C SER A 60 3.26 -20.86 0.20
N GLN A 61 2.01 -20.70 -0.26
CA GLN A 61 1.27 -19.42 -0.20
C GLN A 61 1.87 -18.31 -1.08
N LEU A 62 2.91 -18.62 -1.83
CA LEU A 62 3.42 -17.81 -2.93
C LEU A 62 2.68 -18.19 -4.23
N PRO A 63 2.63 -17.28 -5.22
CA PRO A 63 2.13 -17.63 -6.53
C PRO A 63 3.04 -18.67 -7.23
N ASP A 64 2.44 -19.49 -8.10
CA ASP A 64 3.14 -20.58 -8.80
C ASP A 64 4.14 -20.06 -9.85
N ASP A 65 4.00 -18.81 -10.29
CA ASP A 65 4.78 -18.16 -11.34
C ASP A 65 5.91 -17.27 -10.81
N LEU A 66 6.45 -17.58 -9.62
CA LEU A 66 7.62 -16.88 -9.08
C LEU A 66 8.84 -17.06 -10.00
N GLY A 67 9.47 -15.94 -10.37
CA GLY A 67 10.68 -15.90 -11.21
C GLY A 67 11.88 -16.57 -10.54
N ALA A 68 12.83 -17.04 -11.35
CA ALA A 68 14.06 -17.65 -10.84
C ALA A 68 14.97 -16.62 -10.15
N ASP A 69 14.83 -15.35 -10.50
CA ASP A 69 15.56 -14.17 -10.02
C ASP A 69 14.78 -13.39 -8.95
N GLU A 70 13.73 -13.99 -8.38
CA GLU A 70 12.88 -13.36 -7.37
C GLU A 70 12.93 -14.12 -6.04
N ASP A 71 13.01 -13.38 -4.94
CA ASP A 71 12.80 -13.88 -3.59
C ASP A 71 11.31 -13.79 -3.22
N GLY A 72 10.73 -14.92 -2.83
CA GLY A 72 9.41 -14.98 -2.20
C GLY A 72 9.52 -14.91 -0.67
N TRP A 73 8.79 -13.99 -0.05
CA TRP A 73 8.80 -13.80 1.41
C TRP A 73 7.42 -14.07 1.97
N VAL A 74 7.29 -14.99 2.94
CA VAL A 74 6.01 -15.28 3.59
C VAL A 74 6.04 -14.89 5.05
N PHE A 75 5.05 -14.11 5.46
CA PHE A 75 4.89 -13.55 6.79
C PHE A 75 3.71 -14.20 7.51
N VAL A 76 3.80 -14.34 8.84
CA VAL A 76 2.74 -14.88 9.69
C VAL A 76 2.57 -14.08 10.97
N LEU A 77 1.32 -13.96 11.43
CA LEU A 77 1.02 -13.51 12.79
C LEU A 77 1.11 -14.65 13.82
N PRO A 78 1.89 -14.50 14.90
CA PRO A 78 2.00 -15.52 15.92
C PRO A 78 0.70 -15.62 16.75
N GLY A 79 0.17 -16.84 16.86
CA GLY A 79 -0.91 -17.16 17.80
C GLY A 79 -2.32 -16.72 17.37
N GLY A 80 -3.22 -16.72 18.37
CA GLY A 80 -4.52 -16.02 18.35
C GLY A 80 -5.50 -16.34 17.22
N ASN A 81 -6.42 -15.40 16.99
CA ASN A 81 -7.29 -15.30 15.81
C ASN A 81 -6.97 -14.02 15.02
N ASP A 82 -5.75 -13.52 15.20
CA ASP A 82 -5.30 -12.24 14.65
C ASP A 82 -5.20 -12.35 13.14
N ILE A 83 -5.48 -11.25 12.45
CA ILE A 83 -5.45 -11.18 10.99
C ILE A 83 -4.68 -9.96 10.51
N PHE A 84 -4.01 -10.11 9.37
CA PHE A 84 -3.40 -8.99 8.65
C PHE A 84 -4.48 -8.16 7.94
N ILE A 85 -4.43 -6.85 8.12
CA ILE A 85 -5.13 -5.87 7.28
C ILE A 85 -4.21 -5.46 6.13
N SER A 86 -2.95 -5.12 6.45
CA SER A 86 -1.91 -4.79 5.49
C SER A 86 -0.52 -5.11 6.05
N VAL A 87 0.45 -5.32 5.16
CA VAL A 87 1.86 -5.52 5.49
C VAL A 87 2.68 -4.62 4.59
N SER A 88 3.64 -3.91 5.17
CA SER A 88 4.56 -3.01 4.46
C SER A 88 5.98 -3.30 4.90
N VAL A 89 6.88 -3.54 3.95
CA VAL A 89 8.26 -3.94 4.21
C VAL A 89 9.20 -3.07 3.40
N THR A 90 10.21 -2.50 4.07
CA THR A 90 11.34 -1.84 3.44
C THR A 90 12.49 -2.80 3.34
N PHE A 91 12.95 -3.05 2.11
CA PHE A 91 14.10 -3.86 1.78
C PHE A 91 15.32 -2.99 1.47
N LEU A 92 16.49 -3.58 1.63
CA LEU A 92 17.76 -3.05 1.19
C LEU A 92 18.30 -3.96 0.07
N ASP A 93 18.59 -3.38 -1.09
CA ASP A 93 19.23 -4.08 -2.21
C ASP A 93 20.74 -4.26 -1.97
N GLU A 94 21.42 -4.94 -2.90
CA GLU A 94 22.86 -5.21 -2.81
C GLU A 94 23.74 -3.95 -2.95
N ASP A 95 23.21 -2.90 -3.59
CA ASP A 95 23.87 -1.59 -3.73
C ASP A 95 23.64 -0.68 -2.51
N GLY A 96 22.81 -1.11 -1.56
CA GLY A 96 22.41 -0.33 -0.38
C GLY A 96 21.24 0.65 -0.64
N GLY A 97 20.53 0.51 -1.75
CA GLY A 97 19.29 1.20 -2.06
C GLY A 97 18.11 0.64 -1.27
N GLU A 98 17.18 1.53 -0.90
CA GLU A 98 16.00 1.17 -0.10
C GLU A 98 14.74 1.13 -0.95
N HIS A 99 13.96 0.06 -0.79
CA HIS A 99 12.74 -0.19 -1.56
C HIS A 99 11.60 -0.56 -0.61
N ALA A 100 10.48 0.16 -0.68
CA ALA A 100 9.31 -0.11 0.16
C ALA A 100 8.25 -0.85 -0.66
N GLU A 101 7.88 -2.04 -0.20
CA GLU A 101 6.94 -2.95 -0.85
C GLU A 101 5.74 -3.24 0.05
N GLU A 102 4.56 -3.33 -0.56
CA GLU A 102 3.32 -3.70 0.12
C GLU A 102 3.00 -5.18 -0.12
N GLY A 103 2.67 -5.88 0.96
CA GLY A 103 2.36 -7.30 0.94
C GLY A 103 0.93 -7.62 0.52
N THR A 104 0.78 -8.77 -0.14
CA THR A 104 -0.51 -9.35 -0.46
C THR A 104 -0.94 -10.27 0.67
N VAL A 105 -2.07 -9.96 1.32
CA VAL A 105 -2.64 -10.81 2.37
C VAL A 105 -3.33 -12.03 1.75
N VAL A 106 -2.99 -13.22 2.22
CA VAL A 106 -3.50 -14.49 1.69
C VAL A 106 -4.38 -15.18 2.72
N THR A 107 -5.46 -15.76 2.23
CA THR A 107 -6.33 -16.63 3.05
C THR A 107 -5.82 -18.06 2.98
N THR A 108 -5.44 -18.64 4.12
CA THR A 108 -4.98 -20.03 4.16
C THR A 108 -6.14 -20.98 4.46
N GLY A 109 -6.31 -22.01 3.61
CA GLY A 109 -7.04 -23.23 3.97
C GLY A 109 -8.55 -23.09 4.20
N GLY A 110 -9.28 -22.38 3.33
CA GLY A 110 -10.76 -22.37 3.26
C GLY A 110 -11.51 -21.87 4.50
N SER A 111 -10.79 -21.51 5.55
CA SER A 111 -11.30 -21.14 6.88
C SER A 111 -11.36 -19.63 7.08
N GLY A 112 -10.98 -18.83 6.08
CA GLY A 112 -11.02 -17.37 6.14
C GLY A 112 -9.91 -16.74 6.98
N ASN A 113 -8.91 -17.51 7.41
CA ASN A 113 -7.83 -16.99 8.26
C ASN A 113 -6.81 -16.22 7.40
N LEU A 114 -6.91 -14.89 7.44
CA LEU A 114 -6.00 -13.91 6.82
C LEU A 114 -4.70 -13.73 7.65
N LYS A 115 -4.08 -14.86 8.01
CA LYS A 115 -2.93 -14.90 8.91
C LYS A 115 -1.59 -14.82 8.22
N HIS A 116 -1.60 -14.97 6.90
CA HIS A 116 -0.39 -14.97 6.09
C HIS A 116 -0.44 -13.82 5.10
N ALA A 117 0.72 -13.27 4.81
CA ALA A 117 0.92 -12.33 3.72
C ALA A 117 2.20 -12.69 3.00
N TYR A 118 2.32 -12.35 1.73
CA TYR A 118 3.57 -12.51 1.01
C TYR A 118 3.98 -11.24 0.28
N ILE A 119 5.28 -11.13 0.02
CA ILE A 119 5.91 -10.13 -0.84
C ILE A 119 6.87 -10.87 -1.78
N ILE A 120 6.99 -10.37 -3.01
CA ILE A 120 7.96 -10.84 -3.99
C ILE A 120 8.93 -9.69 -4.24
N THR A 121 10.21 -9.96 -4.22
CA THR A 121 11.27 -8.98 -4.50
C THR A 121 12.28 -9.59 -5.47
N PRO A 122 13.14 -8.78 -6.11
CA PRO A 122 14.36 -9.32 -6.72
C PRO A 122 15.21 -10.09 -5.71
N ALA A 123 15.95 -11.07 -6.20
CA ALA A 123 16.81 -11.91 -5.37
C ALA A 123 17.94 -11.13 -4.72
N GLY A 124 18.30 -11.52 -3.49
CA GLY A 124 19.44 -10.96 -2.75
C GLY A 124 19.11 -9.77 -1.86
N TRP A 125 17.85 -9.34 -1.84
CA TRP A 125 17.41 -8.24 -0.97
C TRP A 125 17.35 -8.67 0.50
N THR A 126 17.53 -7.70 1.42
CA THR A 126 17.46 -7.93 2.87
C THR A 126 16.41 -7.06 3.52
N ILE A 127 15.72 -7.56 4.55
CA ILE A 127 14.70 -6.77 5.25
C ILE A 127 15.37 -5.68 6.08
N LYS A 128 15.09 -4.41 5.82
CA LYS A 128 15.57 -3.29 6.65
C LYS A 128 14.58 -2.95 7.77
N GLU A 129 13.30 -2.86 7.44
CA GLU A 129 12.22 -2.53 8.36
C GLU A 129 10.93 -3.15 7.86
N ALA A 130 10.03 -3.54 8.75
CA ALA A 130 8.72 -4.04 8.35
C ALA A 130 7.67 -3.72 9.41
N SER A 131 6.48 -3.37 8.95
CA SER A 131 5.33 -3.06 9.79
C SER A 131 4.06 -3.65 9.18
N ALA A 132 3.10 -4.00 10.03
CA ALA A 132 1.82 -4.52 9.60
C ALA A 132 0.69 -3.89 10.39
N VAL A 133 -0.43 -3.65 9.73
CA VAL A 133 -1.68 -3.28 10.39
C VAL A 133 -2.47 -4.55 10.59
N ILE A 134 -2.92 -4.80 11.82
CA ILE A 134 -3.61 -6.04 12.17
C ILE A 134 -4.91 -5.77 12.95
N GLU A 135 -5.85 -6.71 12.85
CA GLU A 135 -6.89 -6.88 13.86
C GLU A 135 -6.46 -7.98 14.81
N GLY A 136 -6.21 -7.64 16.07
CA GLY A 136 -5.76 -8.61 17.07
C GLY A 136 -4.93 -7.99 18.18
N ASP A 137 -4.27 -8.85 18.94
CA ASP A 137 -3.49 -8.45 20.13
C ASP A 137 -1.98 -8.74 19.97
N SER A 138 -1.56 -9.31 18.84
CA SER A 138 -0.16 -9.59 18.52
C SER A 138 0.72 -8.35 18.68
N LYS A 139 1.99 -8.58 19.01
CA LYS A 139 2.97 -7.52 19.25
C LYS A 139 4.01 -7.42 18.15
N PHE A 140 4.15 -8.48 17.36
CA PHE A 140 5.04 -8.56 16.23
C PHE A 140 4.54 -9.64 15.27
N PHE A 141 5.10 -9.68 14.07
CA PHE A 141 4.92 -10.78 13.11
C PHE A 141 6.28 -11.34 12.68
N ASN A 142 6.27 -12.54 12.10
CA ASN A 142 7.49 -13.25 11.71
C ASN A 142 7.49 -13.58 10.22
N VAL A 143 8.67 -13.79 9.66
CA VAL A 143 8.85 -14.53 8.40
C VAL A 143 8.77 -16.02 8.73
N THR A 144 7.90 -16.78 8.08
CA THR A 144 7.83 -18.24 8.28
C THR A 144 8.86 -18.96 7.46
N HIS A 145 8.87 -18.66 6.17
CA HIS A 145 9.69 -19.28 5.16
C HIS A 145 9.85 -18.31 4.01
N THR A 146 10.85 -18.58 3.19
CA THR A 146 11.14 -17.83 1.99
C THR A 146 11.32 -18.79 0.82
N CYS A 147 11.23 -18.27 -0.39
CA CYS A 147 11.68 -18.95 -1.59
C CYS A 147 12.80 -18.12 -2.19
N PRO A 148 14.07 -18.38 -1.83
CA PRO A 148 15.18 -17.59 -2.33
C PRO A 148 15.37 -17.81 -3.82
N GLY A 149 15.40 -16.72 -4.58
CA GLY A 149 15.78 -16.70 -5.97
C GLY A 149 17.30 -16.77 -6.14
N THR A 150 17.74 -17.01 -7.36
CA THR A 150 19.14 -16.86 -7.76
C THR A 150 19.26 -15.51 -8.46
N PRO A 151 20.07 -14.57 -7.93
CA PRO A 151 20.33 -13.32 -8.63
C PRO A 151 20.76 -13.63 -10.05
N GLY A 152 20.08 -13.03 -11.02
CA GLY A 152 20.51 -13.14 -12.40
C GLY A 152 21.91 -12.54 -12.51
N GLU A 153 22.94 -13.37 -12.67
CA GLU A 153 24.05 -12.95 -13.49
C GLU A 153 23.42 -12.67 -14.85
N GLU A 154 23.29 -11.39 -15.22
CA GLU A 154 23.11 -11.04 -16.62
C GLU A 154 24.21 -11.80 -17.36
N GLU A 155 23.88 -12.94 -17.98
CA GLU A 155 24.82 -13.61 -18.87
C GLU A 155 25.22 -12.50 -19.85
N PRO A 156 26.50 -12.09 -19.90
CA PRO A 156 26.91 -11.03 -20.79
C PRO A 156 26.49 -11.51 -22.17
N SER A 157 25.48 -10.85 -22.76
CA SER A 157 25.06 -11.11 -24.12
C SER A 157 26.34 -11.06 -24.95
N SER A 158 26.80 -12.23 -25.39
CA SER A 158 28.07 -12.37 -26.07
C SER A 158 28.09 -11.38 -27.24
N PRO A 159 28.97 -10.38 -27.28
CA PRO A 159 29.08 -9.49 -28.43
C PRO A 159 29.81 -10.29 -29.51
N GLY A 160 29.08 -11.08 -30.29
CA GLY A 160 29.69 -12.10 -31.13
C GLY A 160 28.84 -12.60 -32.28
N GLU A 161 28.15 -11.71 -33.00
CA GLU A 161 27.96 -11.94 -34.44
C GLU A 161 28.80 -10.91 -35.20
N GLU A 162 29.94 -11.39 -35.70
CA GLU A 162 30.79 -10.69 -36.66
C GLU A 162 29.94 -10.23 -37.87
N PRO A 163 30.03 -8.96 -38.32
CA PRO A 163 29.44 -8.59 -39.59
C PRO A 163 30.19 -9.34 -40.70
N SER A 164 29.51 -10.29 -41.34
CA SER A 164 30.00 -10.94 -42.54
C SER A 164 30.32 -9.88 -43.59
N SER A 165 31.59 -9.89 -44.00
CA SER A 165 32.20 -9.11 -45.07
C SER A 165 31.34 -9.07 -46.35
N PRO A 166 30.99 -7.89 -46.92
CA PRO A 166 30.54 -7.79 -48.30
C PRO A 166 31.75 -7.78 -49.23
N GLY A 167 31.83 -8.80 -50.08
CA GLY A 167 32.82 -8.90 -51.17
C GLY A 167 32.71 -7.75 -52.18
N GLU A 168 33.85 -7.44 -52.77
CA GLU A 168 34.14 -6.47 -53.84
C GLU A 168 33.24 -6.60 -55.08
N GLU A 169 32.88 -5.46 -55.71
CA GLU A 169 33.30 -5.11 -57.08
C GLU A 169 32.88 -3.66 -57.48
N PRO A 170 33.74 -2.86 -58.13
CA PRO A 170 33.38 -1.55 -58.69
C PRO A 170 33.20 -1.59 -60.23
N SER A 171 32.15 -0.96 -60.76
CA SER A 171 32.02 -0.66 -62.20
C SER A 171 30.96 0.44 -62.50
N PRO A 172 31.00 1.08 -63.69
CA PRO A 172 31.28 2.51 -63.90
C PRO A 172 30.04 3.42 -64.08
N PRO A 173 30.19 4.77 -64.25
CA PRO A 173 29.08 5.71 -64.18
C PRO A 173 28.32 5.80 -65.51
N GLY A 174 27.00 5.66 -65.44
CA GLY A 174 26.07 5.90 -66.53
C GLY A 174 25.27 7.17 -66.29
N GLU A 175 25.43 8.11 -67.20
CA GLU A 175 24.85 9.44 -67.25
C GLU A 175 23.31 9.46 -67.43
N GLU A 176 22.71 10.50 -66.82
CA GLU A 176 21.57 11.30 -67.29
C GLU A 176 20.25 10.62 -67.69
N SER A 177 19.15 10.95 -66.98
CA SER A 177 18.10 11.80 -67.54
C SER A 177 16.98 12.08 -66.54
N SER A 178 16.72 13.37 -66.37
CA SER A 178 15.68 14.07 -65.62
C SER A 178 14.26 13.83 -66.15
N THR A 179 13.25 13.79 -65.26
CA THR A 179 11.94 14.50 -65.39
C THR A 179 11.20 14.47 -64.03
N PRO A 180 10.46 15.53 -63.63
CA PRO A 180 10.02 15.78 -62.25
C PRO A 180 8.60 15.30 -61.94
N GLY A 181 8.39 14.80 -60.72
CA GLY A 181 7.09 14.38 -60.21
C GLY A 181 6.87 14.87 -58.78
N GLU A 182 6.10 15.95 -58.70
CA GLU A 182 5.15 16.36 -57.65
C GLU A 182 5.55 16.37 -56.16
N ALA A 183 5.38 17.57 -55.62
CA ALA A 183 5.34 17.88 -54.20
C ALA A 183 4.24 17.09 -53.48
N SER A 184 4.56 16.57 -52.29
CA SER A 184 3.58 16.54 -51.21
C SER A 184 4.26 16.73 -49.86
N THR A 185 3.75 17.72 -49.16
CA THR A 185 4.15 18.27 -47.87
C THR A 185 3.92 17.29 -46.72
N SER A 186 4.90 17.22 -45.80
CA SER A 186 4.87 17.10 -44.33
C SER A 186 3.58 16.63 -43.59
N PRO A 187 3.64 16.06 -42.36
CA PRO A 187 4.77 16.12 -41.42
C PRO A 187 5.07 14.84 -40.62
N ALA A 188 6.17 14.94 -39.87
CA ALA A 188 6.65 14.02 -38.85
C ALA A 188 5.56 13.64 -37.83
N GLY A 189 5.28 12.34 -37.74
CA GLY A 189 4.48 11.75 -36.67
C GLY A 189 5.31 11.65 -35.39
N SER A 190 5.13 12.63 -34.51
CA SER A 190 5.61 12.63 -33.14
C SER A 190 4.88 11.52 -32.35
N ASN A 191 5.57 10.42 -32.05
CA ASN A 191 5.16 9.48 -31.01
C ASN A 191 5.56 10.07 -29.65
N LEU A 192 4.63 10.77 -29.00
CA LEU A 192 4.71 11.11 -27.59
C LEU A 192 4.02 10.00 -26.78
N PRO A 193 4.55 9.62 -25.60
CA PRO A 193 3.88 8.67 -24.72
C PRO A 193 2.56 9.24 -24.22
N VAL A 194 1.49 8.46 -24.41
CA VAL A 194 0.16 8.71 -23.84
C VAL A 194 0.23 8.40 -22.34
N THR A 195 0.59 9.39 -21.53
CA THR A 195 0.33 9.37 -20.09
C THR A 195 -1.03 10.01 -19.82
N GLY A 196 -2.09 9.25 -20.09
CA GLY A 196 -3.47 9.65 -19.82
C GLY A 196 -4.08 8.75 -18.77
N THR A 197 -3.86 9.06 -17.48
CA THR A 197 -4.65 8.50 -16.38
C THR A 197 -6.14 8.80 -16.62
N PRO A 198 -7.02 7.79 -16.73
CA PRO A 198 -8.44 8.03 -16.96
C PRO A 198 -9.08 8.66 -15.72
N LEU A 199 -9.37 9.96 -15.80
CA LEU A 199 -10.04 10.77 -14.79
C LEU A 199 -11.54 10.44 -14.62
N THR A 200 -12.00 9.29 -15.10
CA THR A 200 -13.42 8.91 -15.11
C THR A 200 -13.87 8.13 -13.88
N ILE A 201 -12.96 7.60 -13.06
CA ILE A 201 -13.33 6.80 -11.87
C ILE A 201 -13.74 7.69 -10.68
N ALA A 202 -13.35 8.97 -10.66
CA ALA A 202 -13.60 9.87 -9.52
C ALA A 202 -15.06 10.39 -9.41
N LEU A 203 -15.89 10.27 -10.43
CA LEU A 203 -17.26 10.84 -10.42
C LEU A 203 -18.37 9.86 -10.02
N VAL A 204 -18.11 8.55 -9.96
CA VAL A 204 -19.13 7.54 -9.59
C VAL A 204 -19.25 7.36 -8.06
N SER A 205 -18.22 7.72 -7.30
CA SER A 205 -18.14 7.51 -5.85
C SER A 205 -19.00 8.48 -5.01
N ALA A 206 -19.37 9.65 -5.54
CA ALA A 206 -20.16 10.64 -4.79
C ALA A 206 -21.65 10.25 -4.62
N ALA A 207 -22.25 9.54 -5.57
CA ALA A 207 -23.66 9.16 -5.51
C ALA A 207 -23.91 7.98 -4.55
N ALA A 208 -22.96 7.04 -4.45
CA ALA A 208 -23.07 5.88 -3.57
C ALA A 208 -23.04 6.27 -2.08
N LEU A 209 -22.19 7.24 -1.71
CA LEU A 209 -22.09 7.74 -0.33
C LEU A 209 -23.37 8.46 0.13
N ALA A 210 -24.03 9.22 -0.76
CA ALA A 210 -25.27 9.92 -0.42
C ALA A 210 -26.44 8.95 -0.15
N ALA A 211 -26.57 7.88 -0.95
CA ALA A 211 -27.60 6.86 -0.76
C ALA A 211 -27.35 6.02 0.51
N GLY A 212 -26.10 5.64 0.77
CA GLY A 212 -25.72 4.91 1.98
C GLY A 212 -25.98 5.71 3.26
N GLY A 213 -25.67 7.02 3.26
CA GLY A 213 -25.92 7.91 4.39
C GLY A 213 -27.40 8.05 4.75
N ALA A 214 -28.28 8.18 3.76
CA ALA A 214 -29.72 8.29 3.99
C ALA A 214 -30.33 7.01 4.60
N ALA A 215 -29.87 5.83 4.15
CA ALA A 215 -30.31 4.54 4.70
C ALA A 215 -29.88 4.37 6.17
N LEU A 216 -28.62 4.69 6.49
CA LEU A 216 -28.11 4.64 7.87
C LEU A 216 -28.83 5.64 8.79
N TYR A 217 -29.11 6.85 8.30
CA TYR A 217 -29.86 7.86 9.06
C TYR A 217 -31.29 7.41 9.40
N MET A 218 -31.99 6.77 8.46
CA MET A 218 -33.34 6.24 8.69
C MET A 218 -33.34 5.06 9.68
N ILE A 219 -32.32 4.21 9.66
CA ILE A 219 -32.16 3.11 10.62
C ILE A 219 -31.88 3.65 12.03
N GLN A 220 -31.04 4.67 12.16
CA GLN A 220 -30.77 5.30 13.45
C GLN A 220 -32.02 6.02 14.01
N ARG A 221 -32.81 6.66 13.15
CA ARG A 221 -34.06 7.32 13.57
C ARG A 221 -35.05 6.33 14.17
N ARG A 222 -35.24 5.16 13.54
CA ARG A 222 -36.12 4.10 14.05
C ARG A 222 -35.71 3.57 15.41
N ARG A 223 -34.40 3.56 15.73
CA ARG A 223 -33.91 3.06 17.03
C ARG A 223 -34.22 4.01 18.18
N ARG A 224 -34.30 5.32 17.95
CA ARG A 224 -34.61 6.30 19.01
C ARG A 224 -36.06 6.20 19.50
N GLU A 225 -36.98 5.83 18.63
CA GLU A 225 -38.40 5.63 18.97
C GLU A 225 -38.62 4.38 19.84
N ALA A 226 -37.65 3.45 19.91
CA ALA A 226 -37.74 2.21 20.68
C ALA A 226 -37.11 2.29 22.09
N GLN A 227 -36.54 3.43 22.49
CA GLN A 227 -35.94 3.63 23.83
C GLN A 227 -36.78 4.53 24.76
N ASP A 228 -37.96 4.95 24.32
CA ASP A 228 -38.86 5.86 25.06
C ASP A 228 -40.05 5.11 25.72
N TRP A 229 -39.86 3.84 26.12
CA TRP A 229 -40.85 3.01 26.84
C TRP A 229 -40.36 2.56 28.22
#